data_AF-A0A5N5H9I5-F1
#
_entry.id   AF-A0A5N5H9I5-F1
#
_cell.length_a   1.000
_cell.length_b   1.000
_cell.length_c   1.000
_cell.angle_alpha   90.00
_cell.angle_beta   90.00
_cell.angle_gamma   90.00
#
_symmetry.space_group_name_H-M   'P 1'
#
loop_
_entity.id
_entity.type
_entity.pdbx_description
1 polymer ?
#
loop_
_entity_poly.entity_id
_entity_poly.type
_entity_poly.pdbx_seq_one_letter_code
_entity_poly.pdbx_strand_id
1 'polypeptide(L)'
;MSWATVTPLLSLPPPKLHPSSSFLSPSSSTSSIPIVRVLTTSGIHFSSTSLFLSLRKQQICRAAGEYKFPDPIPEFADSETEKLRTHLLNKLSKKETYEDSVEEIVGICTEIFSTFLHTEYGGPGTLLVVPFIDMADTLNERGLPGGPQAARAAIKWAQNHVDKDWNEWTRGDES
;
A
#
# COMPACT_ATOMS: atom_id res chain seq x y z
N MET A 1 17.91 -64.07 52.77
CA MET A 1 19.26 -63.80 52.24
C MET A 1 19.22 -62.56 51.36
N SER A 2 20.32 -61.82 51.39
CA SER A 2 20.56 -60.43 51.00
C SER A 2 20.12 -60.00 49.61
N TRP A 3 19.67 -58.75 49.51
CA TRP A 3 19.70 -57.94 48.30
C TRP A 3 20.51 -56.70 48.67
N ALA A 4 21.69 -56.57 48.08
CA ALA A 4 22.62 -55.49 48.34
C ALA A 4 22.35 -54.34 47.36
N THR A 5 22.17 -53.16 47.94
CA THR A 5 22.24 -51.86 47.29
C THR A 5 23.61 -51.65 46.64
N VAL A 6 23.62 -51.23 45.38
CA VAL A 6 24.80 -50.63 44.75
C VAL A 6 24.36 -49.45 43.88
N THR A 7 24.62 -48.24 44.39
CA THR A 7 24.68 -47.00 43.60
C THR A 7 26.03 -46.91 42.88
N PRO A 8 26.07 -46.38 41.65
CA PRO A 8 27.28 -45.72 41.18
C PRO A 8 27.07 -44.27 40.75
N LEU A 9 28.14 -43.52 41.04
CA LEU A 9 28.41 -42.11 40.82
C LEU A 9 28.24 -41.59 39.38
N LEU A 10 27.83 -40.31 39.32
CA LEU A 10 28.32 -39.21 38.47
C LEU A 10 29.06 -39.55 37.17
N SER A 11 28.51 -39.08 36.04
CA SER A 11 29.29 -38.70 34.86
C SER A 11 28.55 -37.62 34.06
N LEU A 12 29.14 -36.43 34.00
CA LEU A 12 28.83 -35.32 33.07
C LEU A 12 30.07 -35.12 32.16
N PRO A 13 29.96 -34.38 31.05
CA PRO A 13 29.88 -34.87 29.67
C PRO A 13 31.20 -34.70 28.88
N PRO A 14 31.35 -35.32 27.69
CA PRO A 14 32.36 -34.89 26.73
C PRO A 14 31.77 -33.96 25.63
N PRO A 15 32.50 -32.92 25.21
CA PRO A 15 32.14 -32.05 24.10
C PRO A 15 32.42 -32.74 22.75
N LYS A 16 31.50 -32.62 21.80
CA LYS A 16 31.76 -33.02 20.41
C LYS A 16 32.11 -31.80 19.57
N LEU A 17 33.41 -31.66 19.33
CA LEU A 17 33.96 -30.92 18.19
C LEU A 17 33.60 -31.67 16.90
N HIS A 18 33.13 -30.94 15.89
CA HIS A 18 33.19 -31.40 14.50
C HIS A 18 33.83 -30.31 13.64
N PRO A 19 34.91 -30.64 12.89
CA PRO A 19 35.58 -29.74 11.98
C PRO A 19 35.08 -29.88 10.52
N SER A 20 35.13 -28.73 9.83
CA SER A 20 35.49 -28.51 8.42
C SER A 20 34.81 -29.33 7.30
N SER A 21 34.10 -28.63 6.41
CA SER A 21 34.52 -28.52 4.99
C SER A 21 33.71 -27.48 4.21
N SER A 22 34.48 -26.55 3.64
CA SER A 22 34.42 -25.98 2.29
C SER A 22 33.06 -25.72 1.63
N PHE A 23 32.70 -24.44 1.51
CA PHE A 23 32.10 -23.95 0.27
C PHE A 23 32.73 -22.62 -0.15
N LEU A 24 32.91 -22.57 -1.46
CA LEU A 24 33.67 -21.62 -2.27
C LEU A 24 33.03 -20.22 -2.25
N SER A 25 33.84 -19.16 -2.22
CA SER A 25 33.49 -17.84 -2.79
C SER A 25 33.44 -17.96 -4.34
N PRO A 26 32.94 -16.99 -5.15
CA PRO A 26 32.58 -15.57 -4.91
C PRO A 26 31.16 -15.26 -5.49
N SER A 27 30.54 -14.08 -5.50
CA SER A 27 30.98 -12.78 -6.02
C SER A 27 29.97 -11.70 -5.62
N SER A 28 30.50 -10.59 -5.13
CA SER A 28 29.84 -9.29 -5.05
C SER A 28 29.51 -8.77 -6.45
N SER A 29 28.23 -8.67 -6.78
CA SER A 29 27.77 -7.93 -7.95
C SER A 29 27.56 -6.47 -7.57
N THR A 30 28.63 -5.69 -7.62
CA THR A 30 28.55 -4.23 -7.70
C THR A 30 28.09 -3.87 -9.11
N SER A 31 26.80 -3.50 -9.24
CA SER A 31 26.32 -2.87 -10.47
C SER A 31 27.07 -1.55 -10.65
N SER A 32 28.04 -1.59 -11.56
CA SER A 32 28.87 -0.46 -11.92
C SER A 32 28.04 0.45 -12.82
N ILE A 33 27.76 1.65 -12.33
CA ILE A 33 27.24 2.74 -13.17
C ILE A 33 28.29 3.01 -14.25
N PRO A 34 27.94 3.04 -15.55
CA PRO A 34 28.87 3.51 -16.56
C PRO A 34 29.14 5.00 -16.34
N ILE A 35 30.33 5.30 -15.83
CA ILE A 35 30.96 6.62 -15.92
C ILE A 35 31.11 6.93 -17.41
N VAL A 36 30.23 7.80 -17.92
CA VAL A 36 30.40 8.39 -19.24
C VAL A 36 31.58 9.36 -19.12
N ARG A 37 32.74 8.95 -19.65
CA ARG A 37 33.89 9.83 -19.82
C ARG A 37 33.49 10.98 -20.73
N VAL A 38 33.58 12.18 -20.18
CA VAL A 38 33.66 13.44 -20.92
C VAL A 38 34.85 13.36 -21.87
N LEU A 39 34.57 13.33 -23.17
CA LEU A 39 35.54 13.67 -24.18
C LEU A 39 35.14 15.01 -24.78
N THR A 40 35.94 16.02 -24.46
CA THR A 40 35.90 17.35 -25.04
C THR A 40 36.13 17.25 -26.55
N THR A 41 35.15 17.64 -27.34
CA THR A 41 35.38 18.05 -28.73
C THR A 41 34.71 19.39 -28.97
N SER A 42 35.50 20.26 -29.58
CA SER A 42 35.27 21.68 -29.74
C SER A 42 34.13 21.99 -30.69
N GLY A 43 33.38 23.06 -30.35
CA GLY A 43 32.83 23.98 -31.34
C GLY A 43 31.51 23.58 -31.98
N ILE A 44 30.40 23.91 -31.31
CA ILE A 44 29.19 24.33 -32.03
C ILE A 44 28.73 25.64 -31.39
N HIS A 45 28.76 26.69 -32.21
CA HIS A 45 28.42 28.05 -31.86
C HIS A 45 26.91 28.12 -31.53
N PHE A 46 26.57 28.14 -30.23
CA PHE A 46 25.22 28.45 -29.80
C PHE A 46 24.99 29.95 -29.98
N SER A 47 24.56 30.33 -31.18
CA SER A 47 24.06 31.67 -31.42
C SER A 47 22.72 31.81 -30.69
N SER A 48 22.80 32.44 -29.52
CA SER A 48 21.68 32.98 -28.78
C SER A 48 20.92 33.97 -29.67
N THR A 49 19.71 33.60 -30.07
CA THR A 49 18.67 34.57 -30.44
C THR A 49 17.44 34.27 -29.62
N SER A 50 17.38 34.94 -28.47
CA SER A 50 16.14 35.27 -27.79
C SER A 50 15.23 36.01 -28.77
N LEU A 51 14.16 35.35 -29.22
CA LEU A 51 13.00 35.99 -29.82
C LEU A 51 11.83 35.82 -28.85
N PHE A 52 11.80 36.74 -27.89
CA PHE A 52 10.63 37.40 -27.33
C PHE A 52 9.26 36.73 -27.57
N LEU A 53 8.79 36.02 -26.53
CA LEU A 53 7.54 36.33 -25.84
C LEU A 53 6.46 37.07 -26.66
N SER A 54 5.65 36.38 -27.45
CA SER A 54 4.27 36.81 -27.73
C SER A 54 3.42 35.74 -28.43
N LEU A 55 2.90 34.79 -27.66
CA LEU A 55 1.52 34.30 -27.88
C LEU A 55 0.98 33.67 -26.59
N ARG A 56 0.73 34.51 -25.58
CA ARG A 56 -0.16 34.13 -24.48
C ARG A 56 -1.61 34.25 -24.96
N LYS A 57 -2.42 33.30 -24.48
CA LYS A 57 -3.90 33.27 -24.43
C LYS A 57 -4.60 32.79 -25.71
N GLN A 58 -4.85 31.48 -25.76
CA GLN A 58 -6.19 30.86 -25.83
C GLN A 58 -6.12 29.48 -26.49
N GLN A 59 -5.48 28.52 -25.82
CA GLN A 59 -5.84 27.11 -25.97
C GLN A 59 -6.05 26.53 -24.58
N ILE A 60 -7.00 27.12 -23.85
CA ILE A 60 -7.64 26.40 -22.75
C ILE A 60 -8.52 25.37 -23.44
N CYS A 61 -8.21 24.09 -23.28
CA CYS A 61 -9.08 23.00 -23.72
C CYS A 61 -10.48 23.25 -23.16
N ARG A 62 -11.46 23.60 -24.00
CA ARG A 62 -12.87 23.76 -23.57
C ARG A 62 -13.44 22.49 -22.92
N ALA A 63 -12.79 21.34 -23.13
CA ALA A 63 -13.15 20.06 -22.51
C ALA A 63 -13.11 20.07 -20.97
N ALA A 64 -12.39 21.00 -20.33
CA ALA A 64 -12.35 21.11 -18.87
C ALA A 64 -13.54 21.88 -18.26
N GLY A 65 -14.43 22.46 -19.08
CA GLY A 65 -15.48 23.39 -18.60
C GLY A 65 -16.80 22.75 -18.19
N GLU A 66 -17.09 21.50 -18.61
CA GLU A 66 -18.43 20.91 -18.50
C GLU A 66 -18.46 19.46 -18.01
N TYR A 67 -17.34 18.92 -17.50
CA TYR A 67 -17.39 17.63 -16.83
C TYR A 67 -17.96 17.81 -15.43
N LYS A 68 -19.28 17.63 -15.31
CA LYS A 68 -19.90 17.37 -14.01
C LYS A 68 -19.68 15.90 -13.71
N PHE A 69 -18.90 15.68 -12.67
CA PHE A 69 -18.80 14.37 -12.08
C PHE A 69 -20.21 13.90 -11.68
N PRO A 70 -20.63 12.67 -12.03
CA PRO A 70 -21.93 12.18 -11.62
C PRO A 70 -22.03 12.27 -10.10
N ASP A 71 -23.23 12.60 -9.60
CA ASP A 71 -23.46 12.64 -8.16
C ASP A 71 -23.12 11.27 -7.57
N PRO A 72 -22.39 11.22 -6.45
CA PRO A 72 -22.06 9.97 -5.77
C PRO A 72 -23.33 9.16 -5.51
N ILE A 73 -23.33 7.87 -5.85
CA ILE A 73 -24.49 6.99 -5.64
C ILE A 73 -24.49 6.52 -4.18
N PRO A 74 -25.40 7.00 -3.33
CA PRO A 74 -25.34 6.71 -1.88
C PRO A 74 -25.48 5.21 -1.58
N GLU A 75 -26.36 4.51 -2.29
CA GLU A 75 -26.56 3.07 -2.07
C GLU A 75 -25.32 2.24 -2.43
N PHE A 76 -24.58 2.67 -3.47
CA PHE A 76 -23.30 2.05 -3.82
C PHE A 76 -22.26 2.29 -2.72
N ALA A 77 -22.17 3.53 -2.23
CA ALA A 77 -21.23 3.92 -1.20
C ALA A 77 -21.46 3.14 0.11
N ASP A 78 -22.71 2.96 0.54
CA ASP A 78 -23.07 2.14 1.69
C ASP A 78 -22.69 0.66 1.48
N SER A 79 -23.06 0.10 0.32
CA SER A 79 -22.72 -1.28 -0.04
C SER A 79 -21.22 -1.55 -0.02
N GLU A 80 -20.41 -0.69 -0.65
CA GLU A 80 -18.96 -0.86 -0.69
C GLU A 80 -18.30 -0.64 0.67
N THR A 81 -18.83 0.28 1.48
CA THR A 81 -18.35 0.52 2.84
C THR A 81 -18.51 -0.72 3.71
N GLU A 82 -19.66 -1.40 3.64
CA GLU A 82 -19.91 -2.63 4.41
C GLU A 82 -19.05 -3.81 3.94
N LYS A 83 -18.78 -3.92 2.63
CA LYS A 83 -17.85 -4.92 2.10
C LYS A 83 -16.42 -4.66 2.60
N LEU A 84 -15.96 -3.40 2.59
CA LEU A 84 -14.67 -3.03 3.16
C LEU A 84 -14.61 -3.35 4.66
N ARG A 85 -15.65 -2.98 5.42
CA ARG A 85 -15.78 -3.27 6.86
C ARG A 85 -15.55 -4.75 7.14
N THR A 86 -16.27 -5.60 6.42
CA THR A 86 -16.18 -7.06 6.54
C THR A 86 -14.78 -7.56 6.17
N HIS A 87 -14.18 -7.01 5.11
CA HIS A 87 -12.83 -7.36 4.70
C HIS A 87 -11.79 -7.04 5.79
N LEU A 88 -11.85 -5.84 6.36
CA LEU A 88 -10.91 -5.40 7.39
C LEU A 88 -11.08 -6.19 8.68
N LEU A 89 -12.31 -6.43 9.14
CA LEU A 89 -12.58 -7.29 10.31
C LEU A 89 -11.92 -8.68 10.13
N ASN A 90 -12.14 -9.32 8.99
CA ASN A 90 -11.55 -10.63 8.70
C ASN A 90 -10.01 -10.58 8.58
N LYS A 91 -9.45 -9.50 8.04
CA LYS A 91 -7.99 -9.35 7.89
C LYS A 91 -7.28 -9.03 9.19
N LEU A 92 -7.87 -8.23 10.06
CA LEU A 92 -7.25 -7.75 11.28
C LEU A 92 -7.46 -8.71 12.46
N SER A 93 -8.62 -9.37 12.56
CA SER A 93 -8.88 -10.41 13.59
C SER A 93 -7.90 -11.59 13.55
N LYS A 94 -7.22 -11.82 12.42
CA LYS A 94 -6.18 -12.85 12.30
C LYS A 94 -4.88 -12.52 13.00
N LYS A 95 -4.73 -11.30 13.52
CA LYS A 95 -3.52 -10.81 14.16
C LYS A 95 -3.83 -10.38 15.59
N GLU A 96 -3.20 -11.06 16.54
CA GLU A 96 -3.35 -10.82 17.99
C GLU A 96 -2.99 -9.37 18.40
N THR A 97 -2.13 -8.70 17.63
CA THR A 97 -1.72 -7.31 17.91
C THR A 97 -2.84 -6.28 17.86
N TYR A 98 -4.00 -6.62 17.30
CA TYR A 98 -5.10 -5.67 17.09
C TYR A 98 -6.32 -5.96 17.95
N GLU A 99 -6.36 -7.09 18.69
CA GLU A 99 -7.58 -7.67 19.27
C GLU A 99 -8.48 -6.66 19.99
N ASP A 100 -7.92 -5.85 20.88
CA ASP A 100 -8.70 -4.86 21.66
C ASP A 100 -9.09 -3.59 20.87
N SER A 101 -8.54 -3.41 19.67
CA SER A 101 -8.65 -2.19 18.85
C SER A 101 -9.23 -2.44 17.46
N VAL A 102 -9.58 -3.69 17.12
CA VAL A 102 -10.03 -4.05 15.76
C VAL A 102 -11.25 -3.22 15.36
N GLU A 103 -12.27 -3.18 16.20
CA GLU A 103 -13.52 -2.45 15.94
C GLU A 103 -13.27 -0.95 15.73
N GLU A 104 -12.36 -0.35 16.51
CA GLU A 104 -12.02 1.07 16.38
C GLU A 104 -11.25 1.34 15.09
N ILE A 105 -10.25 0.52 14.77
CA ILE A 105 -9.47 0.62 13.53
C ILE A 105 -10.39 0.50 12.32
N VAL A 106 -11.25 -0.52 12.32
CA VAL A 106 -12.22 -0.75 11.24
C VAL A 106 -13.19 0.43 11.14
N GLY A 107 -13.70 0.93 12.27
CA GLY A 107 -14.59 2.09 12.32
C GLY A 107 -14.01 3.31 11.62
N ILE A 108 -12.77 3.69 11.98
CA ILE A 108 -12.06 4.82 11.37
C ILE A 108 -11.85 4.61 9.87
N CYS A 109 -11.39 3.43 9.47
CA CYS A 109 -11.21 3.13 8.05
C CYS A 109 -12.52 3.23 7.27
N THR A 110 -13.62 2.72 7.83
CA THR A 110 -14.93 2.75 7.17
C THR A 110 -15.53 4.15 7.12
N GLU A 111 -15.33 4.97 8.15
CA GLU A 111 -15.82 6.35 8.19
C GLU A 111 -15.16 7.21 7.12
N ILE A 112 -13.82 7.16 7.04
CA ILE A 112 -13.05 7.90 6.04
C ILE A 112 -13.39 7.42 4.62
N PHE A 113 -13.46 6.10 4.43
CA PHE A 113 -13.79 5.52 3.13
C PHE A 113 -15.21 5.86 2.68
N SER A 114 -16.19 5.77 3.59
CA SER A 114 -17.59 6.11 3.31
C SER A 114 -17.72 7.57 2.94
N THR A 115 -17.06 8.48 3.68
CA THR A 115 -17.05 9.91 3.37
C THR A 115 -16.55 10.15 1.96
N PHE A 116 -15.38 9.58 1.62
CA PHE A 116 -14.82 9.66 0.27
C PHE A 116 -15.79 9.16 -0.81
N LEU A 117 -16.41 7.98 -0.60
CA LEU A 117 -17.34 7.43 -1.57
C LEU A 117 -18.60 8.28 -1.77
N HIS A 118 -19.04 8.99 -0.73
CA HIS A 118 -20.23 9.84 -0.76
C HIS A 118 -19.99 11.25 -1.29
N THR A 119 -18.74 11.73 -1.33
CA THR A 119 -18.44 13.13 -1.68
C THR A 119 -17.53 13.30 -2.88
N GLU A 120 -16.64 12.35 -3.14
CA GLU A 120 -15.52 12.52 -4.08
C GLU A 120 -15.38 11.39 -5.10
N TYR A 121 -15.93 10.21 -4.82
CA TYR A 121 -15.97 9.12 -5.79
C TYR A 121 -17.19 9.21 -6.69
N GLY A 122 -17.02 8.87 -7.96
CA GLY A 122 -18.06 9.03 -8.99
C GLY A 122 -17.67 8.29 -10.25
N GLY A 123 -17.13 7.10 -10.01
CA GLY A 123 -16.97 6.08 -11.02
C GLY A 123 -15.53 5.64 -11.24
N PRO A 124 -15.33 4.68 -12.16
CA PRO A 124 -14.08 3.97 -12.30
C PRO A 124 -12.94 4.90 -12.65
N GLY A 125 -11.75 4.65 -12.08
CA GLY A 125 -10.57 5.48 -12.28
C GLY A 125 -10.53 6.76 -11.43
N THR A 126 -11.50 6.98 -10.53
CA THR A 126 -11.52 8.14 -9.62
C THR A 126 -11.17 7.80 -8.17
N LEU A 127 -10.73 6.57 -7.92
CA LEU A 127 -10.25 6.14 -6.60
C LEU A 127 -8.99 6.94 -6.21
N LEU A 128 -9.12 7.80 -5.19
CA LEU A 128 -8.03 8.63 -4.70
C LEU A 128 -7.19 7.89 -3.66
N VAL A 129 -5.90 8.24 -3.59
CA VAL A 129 -5.00 7.72 -2.55
C VAL A 129 -5.16 8.48 -1.23
N VAL A 130 -5.59 9.75 -1.29
CA VAL A 130 -5.69 10.66 -0.13
C VAL A 130 -6.50 10.07 1.03
N PRO A 131 -7.71 9.49 0.83
CA PRO A 131 -8.47 8.89 1.93
C PRO A 131 -7.70 7.80 2.68
N PHE A 132 -6.82 7.06 1.99
CA PHE A 132 -6.03 6.00 2.62
C PHE A 132 -4.80 6.53 3.36
N ILE A 133 -4.28 7.70 2.98
CA ILE A 133 -3.28 8.42 3.77
C ILE A 133 -3.94 8.90 5.06
N ASP A 134 -5.11 9.51 4.96
CA ASP A 134 -5.88 9.99 6.11
C ASP A 134 -6.23 8.85 7.08
N MET A 135 -6.52 7.64 6.58
CA MET A 135 -6.67 6.46 7.43
C MET A 135 -5.40 6.16 8.22
N ALA A 136 -4.23 6.14 7.59
CA ALA A 136 -2.99 5.82 8.27
C ALA A 136 -2.63 6.89 9.31
N ASP A 137 -2.79 8.17 8.96
CA ASP A 137 -2.50 9.30 9.82
C ASP A 137 -3.46 9.34 11.01
N THR A 138 -4.77 9.22 10.78
CA THR A 138 -5.79 9.20 11.85
C THR A 138 -5.55 8.07 12.85
N LEU A 139 -5.24 6.87 12.35
CA LEU A 139 -4.94 5.72 13.22
C LEU A 139 -3.67 5.96 14.04
N ASN A 140 -2.63 6.54 13.43
CA ASN A 140 -1.37 6.85 14.10
C ASN A 140 -1.53 7.97 15.15
N GLU A 141 -2.28 9.02 14.83
CA GLU A 141 -2.58 10.13 15.74
C GLU A 141 -3.38 9.68 16.97
N ARG A 142 -4.28 8.70 16.79
CA ARG A 142 -5.02 8.08 17.90
C ARG A 142 -4.21 7.03 18.68
N GLY A 143 -2.97 6.76 18.25
CA GLY A 143 -2.10 5.77 18.89
C GLY A 143 -2.55 4.32 18.67
N LEU A 144 -3.37 4.06 17.64
CA LEU A 144 -3.88 2.73 17.33
C LEU A 144 -2.82 1.87 16.64
N PRO A 145 -2.72 0.58 17.00
CA PRO A 145 -1.73 -0.30 16.42
C PRO A 145 -2.02 -0.56 14.93
N GLY A 146 -0.98 -0.54 14.11
CA GLY A 146 -1.07 -1.03 12.73
C GLY A 146 -1.77 -0.12 11.73
N GLY A 147 -1.83 1.19 11.97
CA GLY A 147 -2.41 2.17 11.05
C GLY A 147 -1.98 1.99 9.58
N PRO A 148 -0.67 1.97 9.27
CA PRO A 148 -0.19 1.75 7.91
C PRO A 148 -0.61 0.41 7.31
N GLN A 149 -0.75 -0.64 8.12
CA GLN A 149 -1.16 -1.97 7.68
C GLN A 149 -2.65 -2.02 7.37
N ALA A 150 -3.49 -1.39 8.20
CA ALA A 150 -4.93 -1.26 7.97
C ALA A 150 -5.20 -0.46 6.69
N ALA A 151 -4.54 0.70 6.53
CA ALA A 151 -4.63 1.51 5.32
C ALA A 151 -4.20 0.72 4.06
N ARG A 152 -3.09 -0.02 4.11
CA ARG A 152 -2.64 -0.88 3.00
C ARG A 152 -3.64 -1.99 2.66
N ALA A 153 -4.27 -2.58 3.67
CA ALA A 153 -5.31 -3.58 3.44
C ALA A 153 -6.53 -2.96 2.76
N ALA A 154 -6.93 -1.76 3.18
CA ALA A 154 -8.02 -1.00 2.57
C ALA A 154 -7.70 -0.61 1.12
N ILE A 155 -6.51 -0.06 0.83
CA ILE A 155 -6.07 0.27 -0.54
C ILE A 155 -6.16 -0.96 -1.45
N LYS A 156 -5.56 -2.08 -1.00
CA LYS A 156 -5.52 -3.30 -1.80
C LYS A 156 -6.92 -3.85 -2.05
N TRP A 157 -7.82 -3.76 -1.07
CA TRP A 157 -9.20 -4.16 -1.27
C TRP A 157 -9.88 -3.25 -2.30
N ALA A 158 -9.83 -1.93 -2.09
CA ALA A 158 -10.52 -0.95 -2.92
C ALA A 158 -10.10 -1.02 -4.39
N GLN A 159 -8.79 -1.11 -4.66
CA GLN A 159 -8.24 -1.26 -6.01
C GLN A 159 -8.76 -2.48 -6.77
N ASN A 160 -9.14 -3.55 -6.07
CA ASN A 160 -9.60 -4.79 -6.69
C ASN A 160 -11.13 -4.89 -6.83
N HIS A 161 -11.89 -4.03 -6.13
CA HIS A 161 -13.35 -4.20 -5.99
C HIS A 161 -14.12 -2.96 -6.44
N VAL A 162 -13.75 -1.74 -6.00
CA VAL A 162 -14.60 -0.54 -6.13
C VAL A 162 -14.96 -0.24 -7.59
N ASP A 163 -13.97 -0.13 -8.47
CA ASP A 163 -14.21 0.14 -9.89
C ASP A 163 -14.95 -1.02 -10.58
N LYS A 164 -14.66 -2.25 -10.17
CA LYS A 164 -15.29 -3.46 -10.73
C LYS A 164 -16.77 -3.52 -10.36
N ASP A 165 -17.08 -3.32 -9.09
CA ASP A 165 -18.42 -3.39 -8.53
C ASP A 165 -19.26 -2.21 -9.05
N TRP A 166 -18.66 -1.03 -9.25
CA TRP A 166 -19.32 0.08 -9.94
C TRP A 166 -19.78 -0.29 -11.34
N ASN A 167 -18.88 -0.88 -12.15
CA ASN A 167 -19.20 -1.29 -13.51
C ASN A 167 -20.30 -2.36 -13.55
N GLU A 168 -20.38 -3.24 -12.55
CA GLU A 168 -21.46 -4.22 -12.42
C GLU A 168 -22.78 -3.54 -12.01
N TRP A 169 -22.71 -2.53 -11.14
CA TRP A 169 -23.86 -1.77 -10.67
C TRP A 169 -24.55 -1.00 -11.80
N THR A 170 -23.78 -0.25 -12.60
CA THR A 170 -24.34 0.63 -13.65
C THR A 170 -24.73 -0.11 -14.92
N ARG A 171 -24.31 -1.37 -15.10
CA ARG A 171 -24.68 -2.18 -16.28
C ARG A 171 -26.16 -2.57 -16.31
N GLY A 172 -26.85 -2.52 -15.16
CA GLY A 172 -28.26 -2.90 -15.03
C GLY A 172 -29.26 -1.91 -15.65
N ASP A 173 -28.81 -0.70 -15.99
CA ASP A 173 -29.70 0.38 -16.47
C ASP A 173 -29.76 0.48 -18.01
N GLU A 174 -29.11 -0.44 -18.74
CA GLU A 174 -28.94 -0.38 -20.20
C GLU A 174 -29.81 -1.39 -21.00
N SER A 175 -30.87 -1.97 -20.42
CA SER A 175 -31.77 -2.95 -21.09
C SER A 175 -33.16 -2.44 -21.43
#